data_AF-A0A239DX63-F1
#
_entry.id   AF-A0A239DX63-F1
#
_cell.length_a   1.000
_cell.length_b   1.000
_cell.length_c   1.000
_cell.angle_alpha   90.00
_cell.angle_beta   90.00
_cell.angle_gamma   90.00
#
_symmetry.space_group_name_H-M   'P 1'
#
loop_
_entity.id
_entity.type
_entity.pdbx_description
1 polymer ?
#
loop_
_entity_poly.entity_id
_entity_poly.type
_entity_poly.pdbx_seq_one_letter_code
_entity_poly.pdbx_strand_id
1 'polypeptide(L)'
;MSKKHFRIERVADAPSLEKTFEPTLQLFKGKGLPVDKVMGYLRDTTEFDLIEKEYLRYVQVRQEIEALLSQGQTWQTVYDSAVSRQELWTLEAFLDAIEAQQGSKIESIDHLSGITEIEDREALASVVTHGRESKYLRALRKAIEDGAVLSDLQQVEPAGFGLAPSWTGSSGEEANKQTMILWAIGEGYVISFRSYDKVSPHLRSIANDLNAPYSVVIDAFEAYHERRKTLHAN
;
A
#
# COMPACT_ATOMS: atom_id res chain seq x y z
N MET A 1 2.38 28.82 -5.48
CA MET A 1 1.90 27.88 -4.46
C MET A 1 3.06 27.58 -3.53
N SER A 2 2.89 27.82 -2.22
CA SER A 2 3.96 27.57 -1.22
C SER A 2 4.13 26.07 -1.05
N LYS A 3 5.29 25.51 -1.44
CA LYS A 3 5.63 24.11 -1.17
C LYS A 3 5.59 23.91 0.35
N LYS A 4 4.64 23.11 0.84
CA LYS A 4 4.66 22.65 2.24
C LYS A 4 5.97 21.90 2.44
N HIS A 5 6.73 22.23 3.48
CA HIS A 5 7.94 21.48 3.79
C HIS A 5 7.53 20.06 4.18
N PHE A 6 7.89 19.09 3.33
CA PHE A 6 7.78 17.68 3.63
C PHE A 6 8.64 17.35 4.86
N ARG A 7 8.11 16.54 5.78
CA ARG A 7 8.84 16.05 6.95
C ARG A 7 8.84 14.54 6.90
N ILE A 8 10.02 13.95 6.74
CA ILE A 8 10.25 12.49 6.65
C ILE A 8 9.64 11.75 7.85
N GLU A 9 9.64 12.38 9.03
CA GLU A 9 8.99 11.87 10.25
C GLU A 9 7.50 11.54 10.09
N ARG A 10 6.80 12.05 9.06
CA ARG A 10 5.37 11.79 8.83
C ARG A 10 5.07 10.48 8.10
N VAL A 11 6.07 9.85 7.49
CA VAL A 11 5.91 8.61 6.70
C VAL A 11 6.91 7.52 7.14
N ALA A 12 7.67 7.78 8.21
CA ALA A 12 8.72 6.87 8.68
C ALA A 12 8.17 5.59 9.34
N ASP A 13 6.87 5.54 9.67
CA ASP A 13 6.23 4.37 10.26
C ASP A 13 4.73 4.24 9.89
N ALA A 14 4.14 3.07 10.13
CA ALA A 14 2.73 2.81 9.83
C ALA A 14 1.74 3.68 10.65
N PRO A 15 1.93 3.91 11.97
CA PRO A 15 1.03 4.77 12.76
C PRO A 15 1.01 6.24 12.32
N SER A 16 2.13 6.77 11.79
CA SER A 16 2.16 8.12 11.23
C SER A 16 1.35 8.21 9.94
N LEU A 17 1.33 7.16 9.11
CA LEU A 17 0.52 7.09 7.88
C LEU A 17 -0.98 7.14 8.15
N GLU A 18 -1.51 6.45 9.15
CA GLU A 18 -2.96 6.50 9.46
C GLU A 18 -3.42 7.93 9.75
N LYS A 19 -2.62 8.71 10.48
CA LYS A 19 -2.91 10.13 10.74
C LYS A 19 -2.93 10.98 9.48
N THR A 20 -2.18 10.61 8.45
CA THR A 20 -2.17 11.35 7.18
C THR A 20 -3.47 11.19 6.40
N PHE A 21 -4.16 10.05 6.55
CA PHE A 21 -5.43 9.77 5.86
C PHE A 21 -6.68 10.08 6.70
N GLU A 22 -6.52 10.56 7.93
CA GLU A 22 -7.64 10.93 8.80
C GLU A 22 -8.64 11.89 8.13
N PRO A 23 -8.21 12.95 7.39
CA PRO A 23 -9.15 13.80 6.67
C PRO A 23 -9.98 13.04 5.62
N THR A 24 -9.33 12.16 4.85
CA THR A 24 -9.96 11.29 3.85
C THR A 24 -10.99 10.37 4.51
N LEU A 25 -10.64 9.78 5.67
CA LEU A 25 -11.56 8.94 6.44
C LEU A 25 -12.76 9.71 6.97
N GLN A 26 -12.57 10.92 7.48
CA GLN A 26 -13.66 11.75 8.00
C GLN A 26 -14.62 12.15 6.88
N LEU A 27 -14.08 12.54 5.72
CA LEU A 27 -14.88 12.83 4.53
C LEU A 27 -15.70 11.61 4.10
N PHE A 28 -15.07 10.44 4.06
CA PHE A 28 -15.72 9.19 3.71
C PHE A 28 -16.82 8.78 4.70
N LYS A 29 -16.53 8.81 6.02
CA LYS A 29 -17.50 8.53 7.09
C LYS A 29 -18.71 9.46 7.02
N GLY A 30 -18.50 10.75 6.70
CA GLY A 30 -19.56 11.73 6.52
C GLY A 30 -20.57 11.39 5.40
N LYS A 31 -20.24 10.49 4.48
CA LYS A 31 -21.15 10.03 3.42
C LYS A 31 -22.16 8.99 3.90
N GLY A 32 -21.92 8.32 5.03
CA GLY A 32 -22.83 7.32 5.59
C GLY A 32 -23.12 6.15 4.64
N LEU A 33 -22.15 5.77 3.79
CA LEU A 33 -22.34 4.70 2.81
C LEU A 33 -22.44 3.33 3.49
N PRO A 34 -23.41 2.48 3.10
CA PRO A 34 -23.43 1.08 3.50
C PRO A 34 -22.17 0.34 3.03
N VAL A 35 -21.63 -0.55 3.88
CA VAL A 35 -20.43 -1.37 3.62
C VAL A 35 -20.47 -2.06 2.25
N ASP A 36 -21.61 -2.67 1.90
CA ASP A 36 -21.81 -3.38 0.63
C ASP A 36 -21.76 -2.48 -0.61
N LYS A 37 -21.89 -1.16 -0.44
CA LYS A 37 -21.83 -0.16 -1.52
C LYS A 37 -20.49 0.56 -1.60
N VAL A 38 -19.62 0.43 -0.60
CA VAL A 38 -18.33 1.13 -0.52
C VAL A 38 -17.45 0.81 -1.72
N MET A 39 -17.28 -0.47 -2.05
CA MET A 39 -16.40 -0.90 -3.15
C MET A 39 -16.87 -0.39 -4.51
N GLY A 40 -18.19 -0.35 -4.72
CA GLY A 40 -18.78 0.23 -5.93
C GLY A 40 -18.54 1.73 -6.02
N TYR A 41 -18.81 2.45 -4.92
CA TYR A 41 -18.58 3.89 -4.86
C TYR A 41 -17.10 4.27 -5.06
N LEU A 42 -16.17 3.60 -4.38
CA LEU A 42 -14.72 3.86 -4.51
C LEU A 42 -14.20 3.59 -5.92
N ARG A 43 -14.81 2.65 -6.65
CA ARG A 43 -14.46 2.37 -8.04
C ARG A 43 -14.85 3.52 -8.97
N ASP A 44 -16.05 4.06 -8.77
CA ASP A 44 -16.66 4.98 -9.75
C ASP A 44 -16.45 6.47 -9.39
N THR A 45 -16.17 6.76 -8.12
CA THR A 45 -16.01 8.14 -7.63
C THR A 45 -14.74 8.80 -8.14
N THR A 46 -14.83 10.11 -8.32
CA THR A 46 -13.70 10.98 -8.67
C THR A 46 -13.21 11.84 -7.50
N GLU A 47 -13.86 11.69 -6.34
CA GLU A 47 -13.62 12.51 -5.15
C GLU A 47 -12.30 12.18 -4.44
N PHE A 48 -11.79 10.97 -4.68
CA PHE A 48 -10.58 10.45 -4.05
C PHE A 48 -9.58 10.05 -5.13
N ASP A 49 -8.30 10.33 -4.88
CA ASP A 49 -7.24 9.77 -5.71
C ASP A 49 -7.08 8.26 -5.48
N LEU A 50 -6.19 7.60 -6.23
CA LEU A 50 -6.05 6.15 -6.08
C LEU A 50 -5.44 5.75 -4.72
N ILE A 51 -4.49 6.52 -4.19
CA ILE A 51 -3.83 6.19 -2.91
C ILE A 51 -4.89 6.26 -1.80
N GLU A 52 -5.71 7.31 -1.82
CA GLU A 52 -6.87 7.45 -0.93
C GLU A 52 -7.86 6.30 -1.10
N LYS A 53 -8.19 5.90 -2.35
CA LYS A 53 -9.08 4.76 -2.60
C LYS A 53 -8.52 3.45 -2.08
N GLU A 54 -7.23 3.18 -2.28
CA GLU A 54 -6.57 1.98 -1.75
C GLU A 54 -6.59 1.98 -0.22
N TYR A 55 -6.33 3.11 0.41
CA TYR A 55 -6.41 3.24 1.86
C TYR A 55 -7.85 3.03 2.38
N LEU A 56 -8.85 3.58 1.70
CA LEU A 56 -10.26 3.36 2.05
C LEU A 56 -10.67 1.88 1.87
N ARG A 57 -10.13 1.19 0.86
CA ARG A 57 -10.30 -0.27 0.70
C ARG A 57 -9.65 -1.05 1.84
N TYR A 58 -8.43 -0.69 2.23
CA TYR A 58 -7.76 -1.25 3.40
C TYR A 58 -8.64 -1.11 4.66
N VAL A 59 -9.15 0.10 4.94
CA VAL A 59 -10.01 0.33 6.11
C VAL A 59 -11.30 -0.48 6.04
N GLN A 60 -11.90 -0.60 4.86
CA GLN A 60 -13.11 -1.40 4.66
C GLN A 60 -12.86 -2.88 4.98
N VAL A 61 -11.77 -3.46 4.45
CA VAL A 61 -11.39 -4.85 4.72
C VAL A 61 -11.05 -5.05 6.20
N ARG A 62 -10.37 -4.08 6.82
CA ARG A 62 -10.08 -4.09 8.26
C ARG A 62 -11.37 -4.20 9.09
N GLN A 63 -12.41 -3.42 8.75
CA GLN A 63 -13.71 -3.48 9.41
C GLN A 63 -14.44 -4.80 9.18
N GLU A 64 -14.36 -5.39 7.98
CA GLU A 64 -14.92 -6.70 7.68
C GLU A 64 -14.27 -7.80 8.52
N ILE A 65 -12.94 -7.77 8.64
CA ILE A 65 -12.18 -8.69 9.50
C ILE A 65 -12.63 -8.56 10.96
N GLU A 66 -12.71 -7.34 11.47
CA GLU A 66 -13.18 -7.08 12.85
C GLU A 66 -14.61 -7.56 13.08
N ALA A 67 -15.50 -7.36 12.10
CA ALA A 67 -16.87 -7.85 12.17
C ALA A 67 -16.92 -9.38 12.22
N LEU A 68 -16.17 -10.09 11.37
CA LEU A 68 -16.10 -11.55 11.39
C LEU A 68 -15.54 -12.08 12.72
N LEU A 69 -14.47 -11.47 13.24
CA LEU A 69 -13.90 -11.83 14.54
C LEU A 69 -14.91 -11.60 15.69
N SER A 70 -15.66 -10.50 15.65
CA SER A 70 -16.71 -10.20 16.66
C SER A 70 -17.86 -11.23 16.65
N GLN A 71 -18.05 -11.91 15.51
CA GLN A 71 -19.02 -13.01 15.36
C GLN A 71 -18.43 -14.37 15.77
N GLY A 72 -17.21 -14.40 16.32
CA GLY A 72 -16.54 -15.63 16.75
C GLY A 72 -16.00 -16.48 15.60
N GLN A 73 -15.80 -15.90 14.41
CA GLN A 73 -15.21 -16.62 13.28
C GLN A 73 -13.71 -16.91 13.54
N THR A 74 -13.23 -18.03 13.00
CA THR A 74 -11.82 -18.42 13.08
C THR A 74 -10.96 -17.58 12.14
N TRP A 75 -9.65 -17.51 12.38
CA TRP A 75 -8.71 -16.84 11.47
C TRP A 75 -8.70 -17.45 10.07
N GLN A 76 -8.85 -18.77 9.94
CA GLN A 76 -8.99 -19.44 8.65
C GLN A 76 -10.23 -18.91 7.90
N THR A 77 -11.39 -18.86 8.56
CA THR A 77 -12.62 -18.33 7.94
C THR A 77 -12.50 -16.85 7.56
N VAL A 78 -11.85 -16.05 8.41
CA VAL A 78 -11.55 -14.65 8.14
C VAL A 78 -10.64 -14.51 6.92
N TYR A 79 -9.57 -15.31 6.84
CA TYR A 79 -8.64 -15.32 5.73
C TYR A 79 -9.36 -15.66 4.41
N ASP A 80 -10.12 -16.75 4.39
CA ASP A 80 -10.85 -17.20 3.20
C ASP A 80 -11.89 -16.17 2.73
N SER A 81 -12.46 -15.40 3.65
CA SER A 81 -13.48 -14.40 3.33
C SER A 81 -12.88 -13.07 2.86
N ALA A 82 -11.91 -12.53 3.61
CA ALA A 82 -11.42 -11.16 3.42
C ALA A 82 -10.15 -11.06 2.57
N VAL A 83 -9.38 -12.14 2.46
CA VAL A 83 -8.03 -12.16 1.88
C VAL A 83 -7.96 -13.00 0.59
N SER A 84 -9.04 -13.69 0.22
CA SER A 84 -9.07 -14.62 -0.92
C SER A 84 -8.66 -14.05 -2.28
N ARG A 85 -8.69 -12.71 -2.46
CA ARG A 85 -8.24 -12.05 -3.70
C ARG A 85 -6.74 -11.74 -3.72
N GLN A 86 -6.02 -11.97 -2.62
CA GLN A 86 -4.59 -11.70 -2.45
C GLN A 86 -4.16 -10.29 -2.90
N GLU A 87 -5.05 -9.32 -2.76
CA GLU A 87 -4.72 -7.92 -3.01
C GLU A 87 -3.81 -7.42 -1.87
N LEU A 88 -2.84 -6.58 -2.19
CA LEU A 88 -1.85 -6.10 -1.22
C LEU A 88 -2.48 -5.48 0.04
N TRP A 89 -3.52 -4.65 -0.14
CA TRP A 89 -4.24 -4.04 0.98
C TRP A 89 -5.06 -5.04 1.80
N THR A 90 -5.49 -6.17 1.23
CA THR A 90 -6.19 -7.23 1.99
C THR A 90 -5.22 -8.02 2.86
N LEU A 91 -4.04 -8.33 2.33
CA LEU A 91 -2.97 -9.01 3.06
C LEU A 91 -2.49 -8.15 4.23
N GLU A 92 -2.35 -6.85 3.98
CA GLU A 92 -2.02 -5.87 5.01
C GLU A 92 -3.09 -5.78 6.10
N ALA A 93 -4.37 -5.63 5.74
CA ALA A 93 -5.46 -5.50 6.71
C ALA A 93 -5.59 -6.74 7.61
N PHE A 94 -5.28 -7.92 7.08
CA PHE A 94 -5.23 -9.18 7.83
C PHE A 94 -4.03 -9.25 8.77
N LEU A 95 -2.82 -8.90 8.29
CA LEU A 95 -1.63 -8.83 9.15
C LEU A 95 -1.86 -7.86 10.32
N ASP A 96 -2.41 -6.69 10.04
CA ASP A 96 -2.70 -5.67 11.05
C ASP A 96 -3.77 -6.09 12.05
N ALA A 97 -4.72 -6.93 11.62
CA ALA A 97 -5.68 -7.55 12.52
C ALA A 97 -5.02 -8.31 13.64
N ILE A 98 -4.09 -9.16 13.23
CA ILE A 98 -3.45 -10.11 14.09
C ILE A 98 -2.49 -9.35 15.01
N GLU A 99 -1.71 -8.42 14.46
CA GLU A 99 -0.80 -7.58 15.26
C GLU A 99 -1.55 -6.72 16.27
N ALA A 100 -2.72 -6.16 15.91
CA ALA A 100 -3.55 -5.40 16.83
C ALA A 100 -4.14 -6.27 17.96
N GLN A 101 -4.57 -7.49 17.65
CA GLN A 101 -5.11 -8.42 18.65
C GLN A 101 -4.02 -8.98 19.58
N GLN A 102 -2.81 -9.23 19.07
CA GLN A 102 -1.67 -9.71 19.86
C GLN A 102 -1.00 -8.59 20.66
N GLY A 103 -1.08 -7.35 20.19
CA GLY A 103 -0.35 -6.22 20.76
C GLY A 103 1.15 -6.23 20.43
N SER A 104 1.59 -7.06 19.48
CA SER A 104 2.98 -7.19 19.04
C SER A 104 3.07 -7.48 17.55
N LYS A 105 4.24 -7.21 16.95
CA LYS A 105 4.52 -7.54 15.55
C LYS A 105 4.64 -9.04 15.33
N ILE A 106 4.26 -9.52 14.15
CA ILE A 106 4.48 -10.91 13.75
C ILE A 106 5.96 -11.11 13.44
N GLU A 107 6.60 -12.09 14.07
CA GLU A 107 8.05 -12.29 13.95
C GLU A 107 8.42 -13.24 12.81
N SER A 108 7.57 -14.24 12.54
CA SER A 108 7.83 -15.29 11.57
C SER A 108 6.53 -15.93 11.06
N ILE A 109 6.64 -16.73 10.00
CA ILE A 109 5.54 -17.55 9.48
C ILE A 109 5.06 -18.55 10.54
N ASP A 110 5.98 -19.13 11.33
CA ASP A 110 5.61 -20.07 12.39
C ASP A 110 4.83 -19.40 13.52
N HIS A 111 5.23 -18.17 13.88
CA HIS A 111 4.47 -17.35 14.83
C HIS A 111 3.07 -17.07 14.29
N LEU A 112 2.96 -16.66 13.02
CA LEU A 112 1.67 -16.40 12.39
C LEU A 112 0.78 -17.65 12.35
N SER A 113 1.33 -18.79 11.91
CA SER A 113 0.62 -20.07 11.86
C SER A 113 0.14 -20.53 13.23
N GLY A 114 0.95 -20.34 14.29
CA GLY A 114 0.55 -20.66 15.66
C GLY A 114 -0.61 -19.81 16.19
N ILE A 115 -0.82 -18.59 15.66
CA ILE A 115 -1.95 -17.74 16.03
C ILE A 115 -3.20 -18.06 15.21
N THR A 116 -3.01 -18.28 13.91
CA THR A 116 -4.13 -18.40 12.97
C THR A 116 -4.61 -19.83 12.75
N GLU A 117 -3.78 -20.81 13.12
CA GLU A 117 -3.95 -22.24 12.79
C GLU A 117 -4.03 -22.52 11.28
N ILE A 118 -3.59 -21.57 10.45
CA ILE A 118 -3.51 -21.73 9.00
C ILE A 118 -2.22 -22.51 8.67
N GLU A 119 -2.35 -23.61 7.93
CA GLU A 119 -1.23 -24.49 7.56
C GLU A 119 -0.54 -24.09 6.24
N ASP A 120 -1.23 -23.34 5.38
CA ASP A 120 -0.69 -22.89 4.10
C ASP A 120 0.43 -21.87 4.30
N ARG A 121 1.67 -22.36 4.31
CA ARG A 121 2.86 -21.54 4.55
C ARG A 121 3.11 -20.52 3.45
N GLU A 122 2.71 -20.79 2.21
CA GLU A 122 2.90 -19.87 1.09
C GLU A 122 1.94 -18.69 1.22
N ALA A 123 0.67 -18.98 1.51
CA ALA A 123 -0.33 -17.96 1.87
C ALA A 123 0.14 -17.07 3.03
N LEU A 124 0.65 -17.69 4.11
CA LEU A 124 1.15 -16.95 5.27
C LEU A 124 2.42 -16.14 4.96
N ALA A 125 3.31 -16.64 4.10
CA ALA A 125 4.48 -15.91 3.63
C ALA A 125 4.06 -14.64 2.86
N SER A 126 3.04 -14.73 2.01
CA SER A 126 2.46 -13.60 1.29
C SER A 126 1.81 -12.59 2.25
N VAL A 127 1.06 -13.03 3.26
CA VAL A 127 0.50 -12.14 4.30
C VAL A 127 1.60 -11.31 4.96
N VAL A 128 2.67 -11.97 5.44
CA VAL A 128 3.76 -11.28 6.14
C VAL A 128 4.52 -10.36 5.19
N THR A 129 4.95 -10.87 4.04
CA THR A 129 5.85 -10.14 3.14
C THR A 129 5.11 -9.06 2.37
N HIS A 130 4.02 -9.41 1.70
CA HIS A 130 3.29 -8.49 0.83
C HIS A 130 2.40 -7.53 1.61
N GLY A 131 1.92 -7.91 2.80
CA GLY A 131 1.28 -6.97 3.71
C GLY A 131 2.23 -5.84 4.14
N ARG A 132 3.49 -6.17 4.45
CA ARG A 132 4.54 -5.17 4.76
C ARG A 132 4.97 -4.37 3.53
N GLU A 133 5.09 -5.02 2.37
CA GLU A 133 5.34 -4.36 1.08
C GLU A 133 4.26 -3.32 0.79
N SER A 134 2.98 -3.65 1.01
CA SER A 134 1.85 -2.74 0.82
C SER A 134 2.00 -1.46 1.64
N LYS A 135 2.36 -1.59 2.93
CA LYS A 135 2.63 -0.45 3.82
C LYS A 135 3.76 0.41 3.31
N TYR A 136 4.88 -0.22 2.99
CA TYR A 136 6.08 0.48 2.54
C TYR A 136 5.83 1.22 1.22
N LEU A 137 5.17 0.56 0.26
CA LEU A 137 4.82 1.18 -1.02
C LEU A 137 3.83 2.33 -0.84
N ARG A 138 2.80 2.19 0.02
CA ARG A 138 1.88 3.29 0.34
C ARG A 138 2.61 4.46 0.99
N ALA A 139 3.59 4.22 1.86
CA ALA A 139 4.39 5.27 2.47
C ALA A 139 5.16 6.09 1.43
N LEU A 140 5.82 5.40 0.49
CA LEU A 140 6.55 6.04 -0.61
C LEU A 140 5.62 6.83 -1.53
N ARG A 141 4.48 6.25 -1.93
CA ARG A 141 3.49 6.92 -2.78
C ARG A 141 2.93 8.17 -2.10
N LYS A 142 2.62 8.10 -0.81
CA LYS A 142 2.14 9.26 -0.03
C LYS A 142 3.20 10.34 0.08
N ALA A 143 4.47 9.96 0.29
CA ALA A 143 5.57 10.91 0.31
C ALA A 143 5.68 11.68 -1.01
N ILE A 144 5.58 11.00 -2.15
CA ILE A 144 5.58 11.63 -3.48
C ILE A 144 4.42 12.61 -3.63
N GLU A 145 3.20 12.21 -3.26
CA GLU A 145 2.00 13.06 -3.30
C GLU A 145 2.16 14.33 -2.45
N ASP A 146 2.81 14.20 -1.30
CA ASP A 146 3.14 15.32 -0.40
C ASP A 146 4.33 16.17 -0.87
N GLY A 147 4.94 15.84 -2.01
CA GLY A 147 6.01 16.59 -2.66
C GLY A 147 7.43 16.22 -2.24
N ALA A 148 7.64 15.01 -1.70
CA ALA A 148 8.96 14.48 -1.41
C ALA A 148 9.83 14.37 -2.67
N VAL A 149 11.11 14.68 -2.53
CA VAL A 149 12.11 14.49 -3.60
C VAL A 149 12.80 13.13 -3.47
N LEU A 150 13.56 12.70 -4.49
CA LEU A 150 14.24 11.41 -4.50
C LEU A 150 15.13 11.18 -3.26
N SER A 151 15.83 12.21 -2.80
CA SER A 151 16.68 12.13 -1.60
C SER A 151 15.89 11.90 -0.31
N ASP A 152 14.61 12.30 -0.27
CA ASP A 152 13.73 12.02 0.86
C ASP A 152 13.24 10.57 0.81
N LEU A 153 12.84 10.09 -0.38
CA LEU A 153 12.41 8.70 -0.60
C LEU A 153 13.51 7.70 -0.22
N GLN A 154 14.77 8.02 -0.52
CA GLN A 154 15.93 7.19 -0.19
C GLN A 154 16.13 6.99 1.32
N GLN A 155 15.56 7.87 2.16
CA GLN A 155 15.64 7.79 3.62
C GLN A 155 14.53 6.94 4.24
N VAL A 156 13.50 6.56 3.47
CA VAL A 156 12.46 5.65 3.95
C VAL A 156 12.98 4.23 3.88
N GLU A 157 13.34 3.65 5.03
CA GLU A 157 13.96 2.32 5.07
C GLU A 157 12.93 1.19 5.16
N PRO A 158 13.03 0.13 4.33
CA PRO A 158 12.10 -1.01 4.36
C PRO A 158 12.10 -1.73 5.71
N ALA A 159 13.22 -1.70 6.44
CA ALA A 159 13.33 -2.28 7.78
C ALA A 159 12.34 -1.67 8.79
N GLY A 160 11.98 -0.39 8.65
CA GLY A 160 10.95 0.26 9.48
C GLY A 160 9.56 -0.36 9.32
N PHE A 161 9.34 -1.07 8.22
CA PHE A 161 8.11 -1.79 7.90
C PHE A 161 8.24 -3.31 8.14
N GLY A 162 9.38 -3.78 8.69
CA GLY A 162 9.64 -5.19 8.93
C GLY A 162 10.04 -5.99 7.68
N LEU A 163 10.49 -5.31 6.62
CA LEU A 163 11.01 -5.96 5.41
C LEU A 163 12.52 -6.19 5.51
N ALA A 164 12.98 -7.28 4.91
CA ALA A 164 14.40 -7.56 4.72
C ALA A 164 15.02 -6.60 3.68
N PRO A 165 16.37 -6.52 3.57
CA PRO A 165 17.02 -5.69 2.54
C PRO A 165 16.60 -6.04 1.10
N SER A 166 16.30 -7.31 0.85
CA SER A 166 15.61 -7.81 -0.34
C SER A 166 14.60 -8.89 0.04
N TRP A 167 13.55 -9.06 -0.77
CA TRP A 167 12.48 -10.03 -0.56
C TRP A 167 11.87 -10.48 -1.89
N THR A 168 11.09 -11.55 -1.89
CA THR A 168 10.26 -11.91 -3.04
C THR A 168 9.05 -10.99 -3.07
N GLY A 169 9.03 -10.05 -4.02
CA GLY A 169 7.97 -9.06 -4.17
C GLY A 169 6.66 -9.67 -4.63
N SER A 170 5.59 -8.87 -4.62
CA SER A 170 4.25 -9.32 -5.02
C SER A 170 4.14 -9.77 -6.48
N SER A 171 5.13 -9.44 -7.33
CA SER A 171 5.23 -9.91 -8.71
C SER A 171 5.95 -11.27 -8.84
N GLY A 172 6.45 -11.84 -7.74
CA GLY A 172 7.31 -13.01 -7.73
C GLY A 172 8.79 -12.70 -8.02
N GLU A 173 9.12 -11.46 -8.37
CA GLU A 173 10.50 -11.00 -8.62
C GLU A 173 11.17 -10.47 -7.36
N GLU A 174 12.50 -10.37 -7.37
CA GLU A 174 13.24 -9.76 -6.26
C GLU A 174 12.86 -8.28 -6.12
N ALA A 175 12.40 -7.92 -4.92
CA ALA A 175 12.09 -6.57 -4.50
C ALA A 175 13.12 -6.09 -3.47
N ASN A 176 13.43 -4.79 -3.51
CA ASN A 176 14.32 -4.11 -2.59
C ASN A 176 13.96 -2.61 -2.53
N LYS A 177 14.67 -1.83 -1.70
CA LYS A 177 14.41 -0.39 -1.56
C LYS A 177 14.36 0.34 -2.91
N GLN A 178 15.33 0.08 -3.79
CA GLN A 178 15.44 0.79 -5.07
C GLN A 178 14.27 0.44 -5.99
N THR A 179 13.92 -0.84 -6.11
CA THR A 179 12.81 -1.25 -6.97
C THR A 179 11.48 -0.70 -6.46
N MET A 180 11.25 -0.66 -5.15
CA MET A 180 10.03 -0.05 -4.58
C MET A 180 9.95 1.47 -4.81
N ILE A 181 11.07 2.19 -4.74
CA ILE A 181 11.10 3.63 -5.06
C ILE A 181 10.74 3.84 -6.53
N LEU A 182 11.33 3.06 -7.44
CA LEU A 182 11.01 3.13 -8.87
C LEU A 182 9.53 2.83 -9.13
N TRP A 183 8.98 1.82 -8.45
CA TRP A 183 7.55 1.47 -8.56
C TRP A 183 6.66 2.59 -8.02
N ALA A 184 6.98 3.15 -6.85
CA ALA A 184 6.23 4.26 -6.27
C ALA A 184 6.21 5.49 -7.18
N ILE A 185 7.34 5.80 -7.85
CA ILE A 185 7.42 6.89 -8.84
C ILE A 185 6.57 6.57 -10.06
N GLY A 186 6.75 5.38 -10.66
CA GLY A 186 6.02 4.98 -11.86
C GLY A 186 4.52 4.96 -11.61
N GLU A 187 4.07 4.38 -10.50
CA GLU A 187 2.66 4.35 -10.11
C GLU A 187 2.17 5.72 -9.72
N GLY A 188 2.86 6.43 -8.83
CA GLY A 188 2.46 7.75 -8.35
C GLY A 188 2.17 8.72 -9.49
N TYR A 189 3.07 8.81 -10.49
CA TYR A 189 2.91 9.71 -11.63
C TYR A 189 2.07 9.16 -12.80
N VAL A 190 1.92 7.83 -12.96
CA VAL A 190 1.00 7.29 -13.98
C VAL A 190 -0.44 7.30 -13.47
N ILE A 191 -0.65 7.17 -12.17
CA ILE A 191 -1.98 7.01 -11.56
C ILE A 191 -2.58 8.36 -11.17
N SER A 192 -1.83 9.25 -10.52
CA SER A 192 -2.31 10.59 -10.17
C SER A 192 -2.75 11.37 -11.43
N PHE A 193 -2.02 11.23 -12.53
CA PHE A 193 -2.33 11.93 -13.78
C PHE A 193 -3.40 11.25 -14.65
N ARG A 194 -3.70 9.96 -14.43
CA ARG A 194 -4.86 9.30 -15.06
C ARG A 194 -6.19 9.74 -14.45
N SER A 195 -6.17 10.42 -13.31
CA SER A 195 -7.40 10.73 -12.60
C SER A 195 -8.12 11.95 -13.18
N TYR A 196 -7.46 13.04 -13.63
CA TYR A 196 -8.23 14.23 -14.12
C TYR A 196 -7.65 15.03 -15.30
N ASP A 197 -6.40 14.85 -15.71
CA ASP A 197 -5.82 15.59 -16.84
C ASP A 197 -5.40 14.65 -17.97
N LYS A 198 -5.93 14.88 -19.18
CA LYS A 198 -5.70 14.06 -20.39
C LYS A 198 -4.25 14.11 -20.93
N VAL A 199 -3.30 14.62 -20.16
CA VAL A 199 -1.92 14.82 -20.60
C VAL A 199 -0.99 14.13 -19.61
N SER A 200 -0.41 13.00 -20.01
CA SER A 200 0.67 12.37 -19.25
C SER A 200 1.78 13.39 -19.01
N PRO A 201 2.26 13.56 -17.77
CA PRO A 201 3.29 14.53 -17.47
C PRO A 201 4.54 14.20 -18.28
N HIS A 202 5.19 15.23 -18.84
CA HIS A 202 6.49 15.03 -19.46
C HIS A 202 7.46 14.49 -18.42
N LEU A 203 8.15 13.39 -18.72
CA LEU A 203 9.10 12.74 -17.80
C LEU A 203 10.15 13.72 -17.25
N ARG A 204 10.49 14.76 -18.00
CA ARG A 204 11.41 15.82 -17.58
C ARG A 204 10.80 16.70 -16.47
N SER A 205 9.49 16.94 -16.48
CA SER A 205 8.80 17.63 -15.39
C SER A 205 8.86 16.81 -14.11
N ILE A 206 8.60 15.50 -14.22
CA ILE A 206 8.68 14.56 -13.09
C ILE A 206 10.10 14.56 -12.49
N ALA A 207 11.12 14.52 -13.34
CA ALA A 207 12.52 14.58 -12.90
C ALA A 207 12.82 15.87 -12.12
N ASN A 208 12.27 17.01 -12.58
CA ASN A 208 12.43 18.29 -11.88
C ASN A 208 11.66 18.30 -10.54
N ASP A 209 10.44 17.77 -10.50
CA ASP A 209 9.61 17.72 -9.29
C ASP A 209 10.26 16.86 -8.21
N LEU A 210 10.79 15.70 -8.60
CA LEU A 210 11.49 14.77 -7.71
C LEU A 210 12.95 15.18 -7.43
N ASN A 211 13.46 16.24 -8.05
CA ASN A 211 14.89 16.56 -8.04
C ASN A 211 15.76 15.32 -8.33
N ALA A 212 15.38 14.57 -9.36
CA ALA A 212 15.95 13.28 -9.71
C ALA A 212 16.66 13.34 -11.09
N PRO A 213 17.69 12.51 -11.32
CA PRO A 213 18.21 12.31 -12.66
C PRO A 213 17.11 11.82 -13.61
N TYR A 214 17.13 12.30 -14.86
CA TYR A 214 16.13 11.91 -15.86
C TYR A 214 16.09 10.39 -16.09
N SER A 215 17.25 9.72 -16.02
CA SER A 215 17.34 8.26 -16.14
C SER A 215 16.53 7.52 -15.08
N VAL A 216 16.52 8.00 -13.83
CA VAL A 216 15.72 7.37 -12.75
C VAL A 216 14.23 7.40 -13.08
N VAL A 217 13.76 8.46 -13.74
CA VAL A 217 12.36 8.56 -14.17
C VAL A 217 12.08 7.64 -15.35
N ILE A 218 13.02 7.46 -16.29
CA ILE A 218 12.89 6.45 -17.36
C ILE A 218 12.76 5.06 -16.74
N ASP A 219 13.70 4.69 -15.86
CA ASP A 219 13.74 3.38 -15.20
C ASP A 219 12.44 3.11 -14.43
N ALA A 220 11.90 4.12 -13.74
CA ALA A 220 10.64 4.01 -13.01
C ALA A 220 9.44 3.71 -13.94
N PHE A 221 9.39 4.39 -15.09
CA PHE A 221 8.33 4.17 -16.06
C PHE A 221 8.48 2.81 -16.75
N GLU A 222 9.69 2.39 -17.11
CA GLU A 222 9.95 1.07 -17.67
C GLU A 222 9.55 -0.04 -16.69
N ALA A 223 10.01 0.05 -15.43
CA ALA A 223 9.65 -0.90 -14.38
C ALA A 223 8.13 -1.01 -14.19
N TYR A 224 7.40 0.12 -14.21
CA TYR A 224 5.95 0.11 -14.14
C TYR A 224 5.29 -0.58 -15.34
N HIS A 225 5.81 -0.37 -16.55
CA HIS A 225 5.25 -0.99 -17.76
C HIS A 225 5.50 -2.49 -17.81
N GLU A 226 6.69 -2.96 -17.40
CA GLU A 226 6.99 -4.38 -17.32
C GLU A 226 6.11 -5.08 -16.27
N ARG A 227 5.94 -4.49 -15.08
CA ARG A 227 5.04 -5.04 -14.05
C ARG A 227 3.60 -5.15 -14.52
N ARG A 228 3.10 -4.18 -15.30
CA ARG A 228 1.74 -4.28 -15.87
C ARG A 228 1.60 -5.39 -16.90
N LYS A 229 2.66 -5.73 -17.64
CA LYS A 229 2.62 -6.87 -18.56
C LYS A 229 2.55 -8.19 -17.80
N THR A 230 3.31 -8.33 -16.71
CA THR A 230 3.33 -9.57 -15.91
C THR A 230 2.03 -9.78 -15.12
N LEU A 231 1.44 -8.71 -14.57
CA LEU A 231 0.14 -8.78 -13.87
C LEU A 231 -1.06 -9.11 -14.78
N HIS A 232 -0.94 -8.95 -16.10
CA HIS A 232 -1.99 -9.28 -17.08
C HIS A 232 -1.70 -10.56 -17.89
N ALA A 233 -0.59 -11.24 -17.60
CA ALA A 233 -0.19 -12.48 -18.27
C ALA A 233 -0.61 -13.75 -17.50
N ASN A 234 -1.14 -13.60 -16.28
CA ASN A 234 -1.69 -14.65 -15.42
C ASN A 234 -3.20 -14.45 -15.22
#